data_AF-A0A918KXK5-F1
#
_entry.id   AF-A0A918KXK5-F1
#
_cell.length_a   1.000
_cell.length_b   1.000
_cell.length_c   1.000
_cell.angle_alpha   90.00
_cell.angle_beta   90.00
_cell.angle_gamma   90.00
#
_symmetry.space_group_name_H-M   'P 1'
#
loop_
_entity.id
_entity.type
_entity.pdbx_description
1 polymer ?
#
loop_
_entity_poly.entity_id
_entity_poly.type
_entity_poly.pdbx_seq_one_letter_code
_entity_poly.pdbx_strand_id
1 'polypeptide(L)'
;MYPGSSLGEQLQLVLPQTRVFKTLNTMMFKARTDPRSLVTPPTAFLSGNDPSAKVSVRALLDELGWPEAWGLDLGDISTARGAEKVFLFLPYLARILGFVPFALSVAH
;
A
#
# COMPACT_ATOMS: atom_id res chain seq x y z
N MET A 1 10.61 -0.65 14.91
CA MET A 1 9.61 -1.53 14.26
C MET A 1 8.62 -1.93 15.34
N TYR A 2 7.31 -1.82 15.12
CA TYR A 2 6.29 -2.09 16.15
C TYR A 2 6.05 -3.60 16.29
N PRO A 3 6.56 -4.29 17.34
CA PRO A 3 6.41 -5.74 17.47
C PRO A 3 4.93 -6.07 17.65
N GLY A 4 4.38 -6.94 16.81
CA GLY A 4 2.95 -7.31 16.86
C GLY A 4 1.96 -6.23 16.40
N SER A 5 2.43 -5.09 15.89
CA SER A 5 1.58 -3.98 15.40
C SER A 5 2.17 -3.34 14.14
N SER A 6 1.65 -2.19 13.73
CA SER A 6 2.01 -1.44 12.53
C SER A 6 2.01 0.06 12.82
N LEU A 7 2.72 0.85 12.01
CA LEU A 7 2.66 2.31 12.11
C LEU A 7 1.21 2.80 11.89
N GLY A 8 0.47 2.19 10.96
CA GLY A 8 -0.94 2.49 10.73
C GLY A 8 -1.79 2.33 12.00
N GLU A 9 -1.65 1.22 12.73
CA GLU A 9 -2.37 1.04 14.00
C GLU A 9 -1.96 2.06 15.06
N GLN A 10 -0.66 2.33 15.20
CA GLN A 10 -0.18 3.29 16.19
C GLN A 10 -0.68 4.71 15.90
N LEU A 11 -0.71 5.10 14.63
CA LEU A 11 -1.30 6.38 14.21
C LEU A 11 -2.79 6.42 14.52
N GLN A 12 -3.52 5.33 14.27
CA GLN A 12 -4.95 5.28 14.55
C GLN A 12 -5.25 5.34 16.06
N LEU A 13 -4.41 4.73 16.88
CA LEU A 13 -4.52 4.76 18.35
C LEU A 13 -4.27 6.16 18.91
N VAL A 14 -3.23 6.85 18.44
CA VAL A 14 -2.86 8.19 18.95
C VAL A 14 -3.70 9.32 18.33
N LEU A 15 -4.36 9.08 17.20
CA LEU A 15 -5.26 10.01 16.51
C LEU A 15 -6.64 9.35 16.30
N PRO A 16 -7.43 9.11 17.36
CA PRO A 16 -8.67 8.32 17.27
C PRO A 16 -9.75 8.94 16.38
N GLN A 17 -9.69 10.25 16.15
CA GLN A 17 -10.62 10.95 15.25
C GLN A 17 -10.14 10.97 13.79
N THR A 18 -8.88 10.64 13.52
CA THR A 18 -8.33 10.56 12.17
C THR A 18 -8.67 9.21 11.55
N ARG A 19 -9.15 9.19 10.31
CA ARG A 19 -9.39 7.97 9.55
C ARG A 19 -8.09 7.48 8.91
N VAL A 20 -7.31 6.68 9.63
CA VAL A 20 -6.01 6.22 9.12
C VAL A 20 -6.21 5.15 8.05
N PHE A 21 -5.48 5.31 6.94
CA PHE A 21 -5.52 4.39 5.80
C PHE A 21 -4.09 4.08 5.33
N LYS A 22 -3.81 2.82 5.05
CA LYS A 22 -2.51 2.33 4.58
C LYS A 22 -2.60 1.82 3.15
N THR A 23 -1.71 2.31 2.29
CA THR A 23 -1.52 1.78 0.93
C THR A 23 -0.16 2.16 0.33
N LEU A 24 0.12 1.68 -0.89
CA LEU A 24 1.26 2.00 -1.77
C LEU A 24 2.68 1.77 -1.23
N ASN A 25 2.84 1.21 -0.03
CA ASN A 25 4.16 1.02 0.56
C ASN A 25 4.93 -0.19 -0.01
N THR A 26 4.27 -1.07 -0.77
CA THR A 26 4.79 -2.36 -1.27
C THR A 26 5.49 -2.27 -2.63
N MET A 27 5.98 -1.10 -2.99
CA MET A 27 6.58 -0.80 -4.31
C MET A 27 7.64 0.29 -4.21
N MET A 28 8.50 0.38 -5.23
CA MET A 28 9.45 1.48 -5.39
C MET A 28 8.70 2.80 -5.65
N PHE A 29 9.26 3.92 -5.20
CA PHE A 29 8.62 5.24 -5.30
C PHE A 29 8.14 5.59 -6.72
N LYS A 30 8.90 5.28 -7.78
CA LYS A 30 8.49 5.55 -9.17
C LYS A 30 7.19 4.83 -9.56
N ALA A 31 7.02 3.60 -9.10
CA ALA A 31 5.81 2.82 -9.36
C ALA A 31 4.57 3.38 -8.63
N ARG A 32 4.74 4.20 -7.58
CA ARG A 32 3.62 4.82 -6.85
C ARG A 32 2.90 5.90 -7.67
N THR A 33 3.65 6.60 -8.51
CA THR A 33 3.16 7.76 -9.27
C THR A 33 2.98 7.46 -10.76
N ASP A 34 3.58 6.38 -11.25
CA ASP A 34 3.41 5.89 -12.61
C ASP A 34 3.27 4.35 -12.61
N PRO A 35 2.14 3.82 -12.10
CA PRO A 35 1.96 2.37 -11.99
C PRO A 35 1.76 1.68 -13.35
N ARG A 36 1.36 2.44 -14.38
CA ARG A 36 1.11 1.93 -15.74
C ARG A 36 2.40 1.74 -16.55
N SER A 37 3.54 2.24 -16.08
CA SER A 37 4.84 1.95 -16.70
C SER A 37 5.30 0.51 -16.49
N LEU A 38 4.68 -0.25 -15.58
CA LEU A 38 5.02 -1.63 -15.28
C LEU A 38 4.34 -2.57 -16.28
N VAL A 39 5.09 -3.58 -16.75
CA VAL A 39 4.57 -4.59 -17.70
C VAL A 39 3.47 -5.44 -17.08
N THR A 40 3.60 -5.76 -15.79
CA THR A 40 2.60 -6.50 -15.02
C THR A 40 1.82 -5.54 -14.12
N PRO A 41 0.47 -5.58 -14.15
CA PRO A 41 -0.35 -4.81 -13.23
C PRO A 41 0.06 -5.01 -11.76
N PRO A 42 0.51 -3.95 -11.06
CA PRO A 42 0.80 -4.02 -9.64
C PRO A 42 -0.47 -4.14 -8.79
N THR A 43 -0.34 -4.62 -7.56
CA THR A 43 -1.43 -4.64 -6.59
C THR A 43 -1.24 -3.55 -5.52
N ALA A 44 -2.21 -2.65 -5.42
CA ALA A 44 -2.31 -1.70 -4.32
C ALA A 44 -3.07 -2.34 -3.14
N PHE A 45 -2.36 -2.72 -2.09
CA PHE A 45 -2.97 -3.24 -0.87
C PHE A 45 -3.62 -2.11 -0.06
N LEU A 46 -4.86 -2.30 0.39
CA LEU A 46 -5.66 -1.30 1.07
C LEU A 46 -6.02 -1.79 2.48
N SER A 47 -5.68 -1.00 3.50
CA SER A 47 -6.02 -1.31 4.90
C SER A 47 -6.54 -0.06 5.61
N GLY A 48 -7.72 -0.13 6.21
CA GLY A 48 -8.31 1.00 6.95
C GLY A 48 -9.67 0.68 7.56
N ASN A 49 -10.03 1.35 8.65
CA ASN A 49 -11.23 1.03 9.43
C ASN A 49 -12.52 1.62 8.84
N ASP A 50 -12.43 2.82 8.27
CA ASP A 50 -13.58 3.62 7.89
C ASP A 50 -13.93 3.41 6.39
N PRO A 51 -15.14 2.90 6.06
CA PRO A 51 -15.55 2.67 4.67
C PRO A 51 -15.55 3.94 3.81
N SER A 52 -15.91 5.10 4.37
CA SER A 52 -15.88 6.37 3.64
C SER A 52 -14.46 6.80 3.33
N ALA A 53 -13.50 6.58 4.23
CA ALA A 53 -12.09 6.80 3.93
C ALA A 53 -11.60 5.90 2.80
N LYS A 54 -12.06 4.64 2.73
CA LYS A 54 -11.69 3.74 1.63
C LYS A 54 -12.18 4.28 0.27
N VAL A 55 -13.41 4.80 0.22
CA VAL A 55 -13.96 5.42 -0.98
C VAL A 55 -13.13 6.64 -1.40
N SER A 56 -12.86 7.55 -0.46
CA SER A 56 -12.07 8.75 -0.75
C SER A 56 -10.66 8.42 -1.22
N VAL A 57 -9.98 7.45 -0.58
CA VAL A 57 -8.63 7.06 -0.98
C VAL A 57 -8.64 6.33 -2.33
N ARG A 58 -9.66 5.51 -2.63
CA ARG A 58 -9.78 4.89 -3.96
C ARG A 58 -9.94 5.94 -5.07
N ALA A 59 -10.70 7.00 -4.83
CA ALA A 59 -10.82 8.10 -5.79
C ALA A 59 -9.45 8.79 -6.02
N LEU A 60 -8.71 9.08 -4.96
CA LEU A 60 -7.36 9.64 -5.07
C LEU A 60 -6.39 8.71 -5.79
N LEU A 61 -6.50 7.40 -5.56
CA LEU A 61 -5.69 6.39 -6.24
C LEU A 61 -5.99 6.38 -7.75
N ASP A 62 -7.25 6.46 -8.14
CA ASP A 62 -7.65 6.54 -9.55
C ASP A 62 -7.07 7.78 -10.24
N GLU A 63 -7.12 8.94 -9.58
CA GLU A 63 -6.48 10.17 -10.04
C GLU A 63 -4.95 10.04 -10.17
N LEU A 64 -4.31 9.23 -9.33
CA LEU A 64 -2.88 8.88 -9.40
C LEU A 64 -2.57 7.77 -10.42
N GLY A 65 -3.56 7.34 -11.21
CA GLY A 65 -3.41 6.35 -12.26
C GLY A 65 -3.49 4.90 -11.79
N TRP A 66 -3.99 4.64 -10.58
CA TRP A 66 -4.26 3.31 -10.04
C TRP A 66 -5.72 2.91 -10.30
N PRO A 67 -6.00 2.08 -11.32
CA PRO A 67 -7.35 1.62 -11.61
C PRO A 67 -7.94 0.87 -10.41
N GLU A 68 -9.25 0.97 -10.21
CA GLU A 68 -9.94 0.28 -9.10
C GLU A 68 -9.64 -1.23 -9.08
N ALA A 69 -9.57 -1.86 -10.25
CA ALA A 69 -9.27 -3.28 -10.40
C ALA A 69 -7.88 -3.71 -9.89
N TRP A 70 -6.96 -2.75 -9.65
CA TRP A 70 -5.62 -3.02 -9.12
C TRP A 70 -5.57 -2.88 -7.59
N GLY A 71 -6.64 -2.41 -6.96
CA GLY A 71 -6.78 -2.31 -5.52
C GLY A 71 -7.26 -3.62 -4.89
N LEU A 72 -6.55 -4.09 -3.87
CA LEU A 72 -6.96 -5.24 -3.06
C LEU A 72 -7.22 -4.80 -1.62
N ASP A 73 -8.49 -4.85 -1.20
CA ASP A 73 -8.90 -4.53 0.17
C ASP A 73 -8.58 -5.69 1.11
N LEU A 74 -7.64 -5.46 2.03
CA LEU A 74 -7.23 -6.44 3.03
C LEU A 74 -8.09 -6.38 4.30
N GLY A 75 -8.89 -5.32 4.48
CA GLY A 75 -9.76 -5.15 5.64
C GLY A 75 -9.41 -3.92 6.48
N ASP A 76 -9.43 -4.08 7.79
CA ASP A 76 -9.23 -3.00 8.77
C ASP A 76 -7.75 -2.56 8.85
N ILE A 77 -7.45 -1.57 9.70
CA ILE A 77 -6.09 -1.03 9.84
C ILE A 77 -5.08 -2.04 10.42
N SER A 78 -5.53 -3.09 11.11
CA SER A 78 -4.64 -4.12 11.65
C SER A 78 -3.93 -4.91 10.55
N THR A 79 -4.51 -4.95 9.35
CA THR A 79 -3.91 -5.63 8.20
C THR A 79 -2.72 -4.87 7.60
N ALA A 80 -2.53 -3.60 7.97
CA ALA A 80 -1.36 -2.81 7.61
C ALA A 80 -0.04 -3.46 8.07
N ARG A 81 -0.07 -4.30 9.12
CA ARG A 81 1.09 -5.07 9.62
C ARG A 81 1.76 -5.90 8.54
N GLY A 82 0.98 -6.52 7.67
CA GLY A 82 1.49 -7.36 6.59
C GLY A 82 2.14 -6.51 5.51
N ALA A 83 1.36 -5.56 4.98
CA ALA A 83 1.82 -4.63 3.95
C ALA A 83 3.09 -3.87 4.38
N GLU A 84 3.18 -3.41 5.63
CA GLU A 84 4.37 -2.72 6.14
C GLU A 84 5.62 -3.59 6.19
N LYS A 85 5.50 -4.87 6.56
CA LYS A 85 6.65 -5.78 6.62
C LYS A 85 7.18 -6.12 5.24
N VAL A 86 6.33 -6.11 4.22
CA VAL A 86 6.79 -6.23 2.81
C VAL A 86 7.80 -5.13 2.46
N PHE A 87 7.69 -3.93 3.05
CA PHE A 87 8.68 -2.87 2.82
C PHE A 87 10.11 -3.32 3.17
N LEU A 88 10.27 -4.18 4.18
CA LEU A 88 11.58 -4.70 4.59
C LEU A 88 12.21 -5.59 3.52
N PHE A 89 11.40 -6.17 2.63
CA PHE A 89 11.85 -6.98 1.51
C PHE A 89 12.33 -6.13 0.32
N LEU A 90 11.75 -4.93 0.12
CA LEU A 90 12.01 -4.12 -1.07
C LEU A 90 13.48 -3.66 -1.24
N PRO A 91 14.25 -3.28 -0.20
CA PRO A 91 15.66 -2.94 -0.36
C PRO A 91 16.50 -4.07 -0.97
N TYR A 92 16.17 -5.33 -0.67
CA TYR A 92 16.86 -6.48 -1.23
C TYR A 92 16.53 -6.68 -2.72
N LEU A 93 15.29 -6.43 -3.12
CA LEU A 93 14.90 -6.39 -4.53
C LEU A 93 15.62 -5.26 -5.27
N ALA A 94 15.63 -4.05 -4.70
CA ALA A 94 16.34 -2.90 -5.28
C ALA A 94 17.84 -3.15 -5.44
N ARG A 95 18.47 -3.89 -4.51
CA ARG A 95 19.89 -4.24 -4.61
C ARG A 95 20.19 -5.12 -5.83
N ILE A 96 19.29 -6.03 -6.19
CA ILE A 96 19.49 -6.99 -7.30
C ILE A 96 18.99 -6.43 -8.63
N LEU A 97 17.83 -5.76 -8.62
CA LEU A 97 17.20 -5.20 -9.82
C LEU A 97 17.76 -3.82 -10.19
N GLY A 98 18.47 -3.16 -9.26
CA GLY A 98 18.88 -1.77 -9.38
C GLY A 98 17.71 -0.79 -9.12
N PHE A 99 17.84 0.42 -9.65
CA PHE A 99 16.85 1.50 -9.49
C PHE A 99 15.73 1.48 -10.55
N VAL A 100 15.44 0.31 -11.12
CA VAL A 100 14.29 0.12 -12.01
C VAL A 100 12.99 0.11 -11.21
N PRO A 101 11.90 0.72 -11.71
CA PRO A 101 10.61 0.65 -11.02
C PRO A 101 10.16 -0.81 -10.86
N PHE A 102 9.72 -1.17 -9.65
CA PHE A 102 9.10 -2.46 -9.38
C PHE A 102 8.00 -2.32 -8.32
N ALA A 103 7.09 -3.28 -8.33
CA ALA A 103 5.99 -3.42 -7.39
C ALA A 103 5.65 -4.91 -7.24
N LEU A 104 4.85 -5.24 -6.23
CA LEU A 104 4.30 -6.58 -6.06
C LEU A 104 2.93 -6.72 -6.72
N SER A 105 2.64 -7.92 -7.20
CA SER A 105 1.34 -8.31 -7.77
C SER A 105 0.87 -9.62 -7.15
N VAL A 106 -0.45 -9.78 -6.97
CA VAL A 106 -1.07 -11.03 -6.53
C VAL A 106 -1.64 -11.78 -7.73
N ALA A 107 -1.05 -12.92 -8.06
CA ALA A 107 -1.61 -13.82 -9.08
C ALA A 107 -2.70 -14.70 -8.45
N HIS A 108 -3.91 -14.64 -8.99
CA HIS A 108 -5.06 -15.46 -8.59
C HIS A 108 -6.01 -15.65 -9.77
#